data_AF-A0A9X4QXK8-F1
#
_entry.id   AF-A0A9X4QXK8-F1
#
_cell.length_a   1.000
_cell.length_b   1.000
_cell.length_c   1.000
_cell.angle_alpha   90.00
_cell.angle_beta   90.00
_cell.angle_gamma   90.00
#
_symmetry.space_group_name_H-M   'P 1'
#
loop_
_entity.id
_entity.type
_entity.pdbx_description
1 polymer ?
#
loop_
_entity_poly.entity_id
_entity_poly.type
_entity_poly.pdbx_seq_one_letter_code
_entity_poly.pdbx_strand_id
1 'polypeptide(L)'
;MYELLGGKVREAAAVYRHADGRDFSELEDNVRRYMADGIRHVRCQFGGYGGRHDVKPPEGALPGAYFDPDAYARSVPKMFEHIRVNVGEELELIHDIHERLSISEAVRLAKNVEPYRLFYLEDALAPEQLEGFKRIRAQCATPIAMGELFVHPMEWVPLISQGLIDFIRCHVSAIGGITPARKLAALSEAFGVRTAWHGPGDVSPIGHAANLHLNLATPNFGIQEWNQFSERAQEVFVGTPQLRQGYAFANEKPGLGIELNEALAAKYPCRNDLPEWTLARLPDGSPGRP
;
A
#
# COMPACT_ATOMS: atom_id res chain seq x y z
N MET A 1 -6.87 20.40 -11.57
CA MET A 1 -6.16 19.34 -12.33
C MET A 1 -7.13 18.27 -12.81
N TYR A 2 -7.94 17.68 -11.93
CA TYR A 2 -8.92 16.64 -12.31
C TYR A 2 -9.83 17.08 -13.49
N GLU A 3 -10.20 18.37 -13.58
CA GLU A 3 -10.97 18.91 -14.72
C GLU A 3 -10.25 18.71 -16.07
N LEU A 4 -8.93 18.94 -16.11
CA LEU A 4 -8.12 18.74 -17.33
C LEU A 4 -7.96 17.25 -17.67
N LEU A 5 -8.15 16.37 -16.69
CA LEU A 5 -8.08 14.92 -16.87
C LEU A 5 -9.40 14.32 -17.36
N GLY A 6 -10.48 15.10 -17.41
CA GLY A 6 -11.81 14.66 -17.86
C GLY A 6 -12.96 14.99 -16.90
N GLY A 7 -12.69 15.68 -15.80
CA GLY A 7 -13.70 16.01 -14.78
C GLY A 7 -13.83 14.92 -13.71
N LYS A 8 -14.62 15.21 -12.67
CA LYS A 8 -14.91 14.23 -11.62
C LYS A 8 -15.82 13.13 -12.15
N VAL A 9 -15.46 11.88 -11.90
CA VAL A 9 -16.35 10.70 -12.01
C VAL A 9 -16.85 10.25 -10.64
N ARG A 10 -16.38 10.90 -9.56
CA ARG A 10 -16.81 10.75 -8.17
C ARG A 10 -16.48 12.00 -7.36
N GLU A 11 -17.22 12.26 -6.29
CA GLU A 11 -17.04 13.46 -5.45
C GLU A 11 -15.79 13.40 -4.55
N ALA A 12 -15.40 12.20 -4.12
CA ALA A 12 -14.27 11.98 -3.23
C ALA A 12 -13.65 10.59 -3.45
N ALA A 13 -12.40 10.40 -3.04
CA ALA A 13 -11.74 9.10 -3.08
C ALA A 13 -11.91 8.40 -1.72
N ALA A 14 -12.45 7.19 -1.71
CA ALA A 14 -12.43 6.35 -0.52
C ALA A 14 -10.96 6.05 -0.13
N VAL A 15 -10.67 6.04 1.17
CA VAL A 15 -9.31 5.77 1.64
C VAL A 15 -9.21 4.47 2.42
N TYR A 16 -8.01 3.90 2.46
CA TYR A 16 -7.62 2.95 3.50
C TYR A 16 -6.54 3.53 4.43
N ARG A 17 -6.50 3.01 5.66
CA ARG A 17 -5.53 3.40 6.71
C ARG A 17 -4.72 2.21 7.17
N HIS A 18 -3.54 2.48 7.74
CA HIS A 18 -2.63 1.46 8.27
C HIS A 18 -2.87 1.26 9.77
N ALA A 19 -3.29 0.06 10.14
CA ALA A 19 -3.34 -0.41 11.51
C ALA A 19 -2.25 -1.48 11.70
N ASP A 20 -1.46 -1.31 12.75
CA ASP A 20 -0.45 -2.25 13.19
C ASP A 20 -0.56 -2.38 14.71
N GLY A 21 -0.02 -3.44 15.29
CA GLY A 21 -0.08 -3.71 16.72
C GLY A 21 1.08 -4.59 17.16
N ARG A 22 1.49 -4.43 18.42
CA ARG A 22 2.48 -5.30 19.07
C ARG A 22 1.91 -6.69 19.40
N ASP A 23 0.58 -6.80 19.41
CA ASP A 23 -0.21 -8.01 19.51
C ASP A 23 -1.56 -7.80 18.79
N PHE A 24 -2.38 -8.87 18.72
CA PHE A 24 -3.67 -8.81 18.02
C PHE A 24 -4.69 -7.89 18.70
N SER A 25 -4.61 -7.71 20.03
CA SER A 25 -5.52 -6.82 20.76
C SER A 25 -5.23 -5.36 20.43
N GLU A 26 -3.95 -4.97 20.40
CA GLU A 26 -3.58 -3.60 20.04
C GLU A 26 -3.89 -3.30 18.56
N LEU A 27 -3.72 -4.30 17.68
CA LEU A 27 -4.16 -4.18 16.29
C LEU A 27 -5.67 -3.96 16.21
N GLU A 28 -6.47 -4.75 16.94
CA GLU A 28 -7.92 -4.61 17.01
C GLU A 28 -8.33 -3.21 17.48
N ASP A 29 -7.72 -2.70 18.55
CA ASP A 29 -7.99 -1.35 19.07
C ASP A 29 -7.70 -0.27 18.02
N ASN A 30 -6.58 -0.40 17.30
CA ASN A 30 -6.21 0.51 16.22
C ASN A 30 -7.17 0.44 15.03
N VAL A 31 -7.65 -0.76 14.67
CA VAL A 31 -8.68 -0.97 13.64
C VAL A 31 -9.98 -0.27 14.06
N ARG A 32 -10.45 -0.51 15.29
CA ARG A 32 -11.70 0.09 15.82
C ARG A 32 -11.63 1.62 15.87
N ARG A 33 -10.46 2.19 16.19
CA ARG A 33 -10.24 3.64 16.14
C ARG A 33 -10.48 4.19 14.74
N TYR A 34 -9.92 3.57 13.71
CA TYR A 34 -10.16 4.03 12.33
C TYR A 34 -11.61 3.84 11.88
N MET A 35 -12.28 2.76 12.32
CA MET A 35 -13.71 2.59 12.06
C MET A 35 -14.55 3.72 12.66
N ALA A 36 -14.20 4.18 13.87
CA ALA A 36 -14.87 5.32 14.51
C ALA A 36 -14.68 6.63 13.72
N ASP A 37 -13.58 6.77 13.00
CA ASP A 37 -13.32 7.90 12.07
C ASP A 37 -14.04 7.76 10.71
N GLY A 38 -14.85 6.70 10.54
CA GLY A 38 -15.60 6.41 9.32
C GLY A 38 -14.80 5.66 8.25
N ILE A 39 -13.59 5.19 8.56
CA ILE A 39 -12.78 4.39 7.64
C ILE A 39 -13.42 3.01 7.44
N ARG A 40 -13.55 2.60 6.17
CA ARG A 40 -14.15 1.31 5.77
C ARG A 40 -13.14 0.29 5.25
N HIS A 41 -11.90 0.72 5.00
CA HIS A 41 -10.83 -0.13 4.47
C HIS A 41 -9.60 0.03 5.37
N VAL A 42 -9.06 -1.07 5.90
CA VAL A 42 -7.91 -1.01 6.81
C VAL A 42 -6.86 -2.05 6.40
N ARG A 43 -5.63 -1.57 6.17
CA ARG A 43 -4.46 -2.43 6.05
C ARG A 43 -4.02 -2.87 7.43
N CYS A 44 -4.08 -4.16 7.69
CA CYS A 44 -3.72 -4.77 8.96
C CYS A 44 -2.34 -5.41 8.87
N GLN A 45 -1.46 -5.04 9.80
CA GLN A 45 -0.14 -5.64 10.00
C GLN A 45 0.00 -6.10 11.45
N PHE A 46 0.94 -7.01 11.67
CA PHE A 46 1.32 -7.47 13.00
C PHE A 46 2.85 -7.41 13.14
N GLY A 47 3.36 -6.25 13.55
CA GLY A 47 4.78 -6.02 13.74
C GLY A 47 5.51 -5.58 12.47
N GLY A 48 4.88 -4.77 11.62
CA GLY A 48 5.45 -4.31 10.36
C GLY A 48 5.68 -5.41 9.32
N TYR A 49 6.53 -5.13 8.34
CA TYR A 49 6.83 -6.05 7.24
C TYR A 49 7.73 -7.21 7.71
N GLY A 50 7.26 -8.44 7.52
CA GLY A 50 7.90 -9.65 8.06
C GLY A 50 7.56 -9.96 9.52
N GLY A 51 6.70 -9.14 10.13
CA GLY A 51 6.14 -9.33 11.46
C GLY A 51 7.13 -9.25 12.63
N ARG A 52 6.60 -9.43 13.85
CA ARG A 52 7.39 -9.37 15.09
C ARG A 52 7.60 -10.77 15.68
N HIS A 53 8.76 -11.35 15.40
CA HIS A 53 9.16 -12.67 15.88
C HIS A 53 10.55 -12.65 16.53
N ASP A 54 10.78 -13.50 17.53
CA ASP A 54 12.09 -13.67 18.15
C ASP A 54 13.00 -14.44 17.17
N VAL A 55 13.91 -13.74 16.49
CA VAL A 55 14.88 -14.34 15.56
C VAL A 55 16.24 -14.39 16.23
N LYS A 56 16.81 -15.60 16.32
CA LYS A 56 18.15 -15.83 16.88
C LYS A 56 19.12 -16.14 15.75
N PRO A 57 19.86 -15.13 15.25
CA PRO A 57 20.82 -15.35 14.17
C PRO A 57 22.02 -16.19 14.66
N PRO A 58 22.75 -16.85 13.74
CA PRO A 58 23.95 -17.60 14.08
C PRO A 58 25.05 -16.69 14.64
N GLU A 59 25.99 -17.28 15.38
CA GLU A 59 27.17 -16.56 15.87
C GLU A 59 27.96 -15.93 14.71
N GLY A 60 28.32 -14.66 14.84
CA GLY A 60 29.06 -13.91 13.81
C GLY A 60 28.18 -13.35 12.68
N ALA A 61 26.85 -13.48 12.77
CA ALA A 61 25.96 -12.89 11.78
C ALA A 61 26.06 -11.35 11.73
N LEU A 62 25.91 -10.80 10.53
CA LEU A 62 25.97 -9.35 10.30
C LEU A 62 24.75 -8.63 10.91
N PRO A 63 24.88 -7.35 11.31
CA PRO A 63 23.72 -6.56 11.73
C PRO A 63 22.71 -6.41 10.58
N GLY A 64 21.43 -6.25 10.94
CA GLY A 64 20.33 -6.06 9.99
C GLY A 64 18.97 -6.16 10.66
N ALA A 65 17.92 -5.88 9.89
CA ALA A 65 16.53 -6.06 10.30
C ALA A 65 16.12 -7.53 10.08
N TYR A 66 16.33 -8.37 11.09
CA TYR A 66 16.02 -9.79 11.02
C TYR A 66 14.52 -10.06 11.06
N PHE A 67 14.06 -10.99 10.23
CA PHE A 67 12.69 -11.51 10.24
C PHE A 67 12.68 -13.00 9.89
N ASP A 68 11.59 -13.70 10.26
CA ASP A 68 11.37 -15.10 9.94
C ASP A 68 10.14 -15.21 9.00
N PRO A 69 10.35 -15.46 7.69
CA PRO A 69 9.26 -15.58 6.70
C PRO A 69 8.19 -16.61 7.10
N ASP A 70 8.63 -17.71 7.69
CA ASP A 70 7.81 -18.86 8.03
C ASP A 70 6.94 -18.55 9.25
N ALA A 71 7.51 -17.92 10.27
CA ALA A 71 6.77 -17.44 11.43
C ALA A 71 5.76 -16.36 11.04
N TYR A 72 6.18 -15.42 10.20
CA TYR A 72 5.34 -14.37 9.63
C TYR A 72 4.14 -14.96 8.89
N ALA A 73 4.36 -15.81 7.90
CA ALA A 73 3.30 -16.43 7.09
C ALA A 73 2.30 -17.24 7.93
N ARG A 74 2.74 -17.87 9.03
CA ARG A 74 1.84 -18.59 9.96
C ARG A 74 1.01 -17.67 10.86
N SER A 75 1.47 -16.45 11.10
CA SER A 75 0.79 -15.47 11.96
C SER A 75 -0.33 -14.74 11.24
N VAL A 76 -0.16 -14.45 9.94
CA VAL A 76 -1.09 -13.62 9.15
C VAL A 76 -2.52 -14.19 9.11
N PRO A 77 -2.78 -15.49 8.84
CA PRO A 77 -4.13 -16.03 8.88
C PRO A 77 -4.77 -15.92 10.27
N LYS A 78 -3.99 -16.10 11.35
CA LYS A 78 -4.49 -16.01 12.73
C LYS A 78 -4.87 -14.56 13.10
N MET A 79 -4.09 -13.60 12.60
CA MET A 79 -4.40 -12.17 12.73
C MET A 79 -5.74 -11.85 12.06
N PHE A 80 -5.96 -12.33 10.83
CA PHE A 80 -7.22 -12.10 10.13
C PHE A 80 -8.41 -12.83 10.72
N GLU A 81 -8.23 -14.06 11.20
CA GLU A 81 -9.24 -14.77 11.98
C GLU A 81 -9.68 -13.95 13.19
N HIS A 82 -8.73 -13.45 13.98
CA HIS A 82 -9.00 -12.62 15.14
C HIS A 82 -9.82 -11.37 14.78
N ILE A 83 -9.40 -10.62 13.76
CA ILE A 83 -10.12 -9.42 13.32
C ILE A 83 -11.53 -9.77 12.80
N ARG A 84 -11.69 -10.83 12.01
CA ARG A 84 -13.01 -11.23 11.50
C ARG A 84 -13.96 -11.65 12.62
N VAL A 85 -13.48 -12.41 13.60
CA VAL A 85 -14.29 -12.87 14.74
C VAL A 85 -14.73 -11.71 15.63
N ASN A 86 -13.84 -10.76 15.93
CA ASN A 86 -14.12 -9.70 16.91
C ASN A 86 -14.69 -8.43 16.29
N VAL A 87 -14.27 -8.06 15.08
CA VAL A 87 -14.64 -6.79 14.41
C VAL A 87 -15.78 -6.98 13.42
N GLY A 88 -15.84 -8.12 12.73
CA GLY A 88 -16.90 -8.49 11.78
C GLY A 88 -16.47 -8.51 10.30
N GLU A 89 -17.44 -8.80 9.43
CA GLU A 89 -17.21 -9.04 8.00
C GLU A 89 -17.30 -7.78 7.13
N GLU A 90 -18.00 -6.74 7.59
CA GLU A 90 -18.29 -5.53 6.81
C GLU A 90 -17.07 -4.62 6.57
N LEU A 91 -16.01 -4.77 7.36
CA LEU A 91 -14.78 -4.00 7.18
C LEU A 91 -13.95 -4.62 6.05
N GLU A 92 -13.53 -3.81 5.09
CA GLU A 92 -12.63 -4.25 4.04
C GLU A 92 -11.20 -4.33 4.59
N LEU A 93 -10.56 -5.49 4.47
CA LEU A 93 -9.25 -5.76 5.06
C LEU A 93 -8.19 -5.88 3.99
N ILE A 94 -7.07 -5.20 4.20
CA ILE A 94 -5.91 -5.26 3.31
C ILE A 94 -4.73 -5.88 4.08
N HIS A 95 -3.90 -6.64 3.40
CA HIS A 95 -2.60 -7.06 3.91
C HIS A 95 -1.52 -6.80 2.90
N ASP A 96 -0.32 -6.49 3.37
CA ASP A 96 0.84 -6.26 2.52
C ASP A 96 1.96 -7.22 2.93
N ILE A 97 2.34 -8.08 1.99
CA ILE A 97 3.43 -9.06 2.16
C ILE A 97 4.79 -8.39 2.04
N HIS A 98 4.87 -7.29 1.28
CA HIS A 98 6.07 -6.52 1.06
C HIS A 98 7.25 -7.40 0.62
N GLU A 99 6.99 -8.29 -0.35
CA GLU A 99 7.96 -9.21 -0.96
C GLU A 99 8.75 -10.12 0.03
N ARG A 100 8.28 -10.26 1.28
CA ARG A 100 8.97 -11.00 2.35
C ARG A 100 8.93 -12.52 2.24
N LEU A 101 8.23 -13.07 1.26
CA LEU A 101 7.99 -14.51 1.12
C LEU A 101 8.57 -15.07 -0.18
N SER A 102 9.01 -16.33 -0.14
CA SER A 102 9.26 -17.08 -1.37
C SER A 102 7.96 -17.33 -2.14
N ILE A 103 8.08 -17.67 -3.43
CA ILE A 103 6.92 -17.92 -4.29
C ILE A 103 5.97 -18.97 -3.70
N SER A 104 6.50 -20.07 -3.18
CA SER A 104 5.68 -21.13 -2.58
C SER A 104 4.96 -20.70 -1.30
N GLU A 105 5.60 -19.86 -0.49
CA GLU A 105 5.01 -19.34 0.74
C GLU A 105 3.93 -18.31 0.44
N ALA A 106 4.18 -17.41 -0.51
CA ALA A 106 3.19 -16.42 -0.97
C ALA A 106 1.95 -17.09 -1.56
N VAL A 107 2.11 -18.12 -2.41
CA VAL A 107 0.98 -18.93 -2.92
C VAL A 107 0.19 -19.57 -1.78
N ARG A 108 0.89 -20.15 -0.79
CA ARG A 108 0.24 -20.77 0.36
C ARG A 108 -0.51 -19.74 1.20
N LEU A 109 0.10 -18.59 1.46
CA LEU A 109 -0.52 -17.52 2.23
C LEU A 109 -1.74 -16.97 1.52
N ALA A 110 -1.66 -16.70 0.21
CA ALA A 110 -2.78 -16.21 -0.59
C ALA A 110 -4.00 -17.15 -0.52
N LYS A 111 -3.79 -18.46 -0.50
CA LYS A 111 -4.85 -19.46 -0.25
C LYS A 111 -5.38 -19.41 1.18
N ASN A 112 -4.48 -19.37 2.15
CA ASN A 112 -4.84 -19.43 3.57
C ASN A 112 -5.64 -18.20 4.05
N VAL A 113 -5.61 -17.08 3.31
CA VAL A 113 -6.38 -15.87 3.63
C VAL A 113 -7.70 -15.75 2.86
N GLU A 114 -8.03 -16.68 1.95
CA GLU A 114 -9.30 -16.68 1.22
C GLU A 114 -10.54 -16.60 2.13
N PRO A 115 -10.62 -17.34 3.26
CA PRO A 115 -11.79 -17.29 4.14
C PRO A 115 -12.06 -15.89 4.72
N TYR A 116 -11.04 -15.03 4.79
CA TYR A 116 -11.15 -13.70 5.39
C TYR A 116 -11.51 -12.61 4.39
N ARG A 117 -11.67 -12.94 3.10
CA ARG A 117 -12.14 -12.02 2.06
C ARG A 117 -11.41 -10.67 2.10
N LEU A 118 -10.10 -10.70 1.92
CA LEU A 118 -9.32 -9.45 1.84
C LEU A 118 -9.77 -8.63 0.62
N PHE A 119 -9.79 -7.31 0.78
CA PHE A 119 -9.98 -6.37 -0.32
C PHE A 119 -8.87 -6.52 -1.35
N TYR A 120 -7.62 -6.66 -0.87
CA TYR A 120 -6.51 -7.25 -1.62
C TYR A 120 -5.39 -7.72 -0.69
N LEU A 121 -4.57 -8.62 -1.23
CA LEU A 121 -3.24 -9.00 -0.74
C LEU A 121 -2.20 -8.30 -1.62
N GLU A 122 -1.37 -7.47 -1.01
CA GLU A 122 -0.40 -6.59 -1.66
C GLU A 122 1.00 -7.18 -1.69
N ASP A 123 1.71 -6.90 -2.78
CA ASP A 123 3.12 -7.20 -3.00
C ASP A 123 3.53 -8.61 -2.55
N ALA A 124 2.69 -9.58 -2.95
CA ALA A 124 2.88 -10.98 -2.62
C ALA A 124 4.24 -11.53 -3.07
N LEU A 125 4.82 -10.93 -4.11
CA LEU A 125 6.12 -11.27 -4.69
C LEU A 125 6.84 -10.01 -5.15
N ALA A 126 8.15 -10.11 -5.27
CA ALA A 126 9.01 -9.08 -5.83
C ALA A 126 8.72 -8.80 -7.33
N PRO A 127 9.03 -7.60 -7.86
CA PRO A 127 8.86 -7.27 -9.28
C PRO A 127 9.52 -8.26 -10.25
N GLU A 128 10.67 -8.84 -9.90
CA GLU A 128 11.41 -9.76 -10.77
C GLU A 128 10.80 -11.16 -10.84
N GLN A 129 9.76 -11.44 -10.04
CA GLN A 129 9.14 -12.75 -9.89
C GLN A 129 7.77 -12.84 -10.58
N LEU A 130 7.60 -12.19 -11.73
CA LEU A 130 6.35 -12.12 -12.50
C LEU A 130 5.67 -13.49 -12.70
N GLU A 131 6.45 -14.52 -13.07
CA GLU A 131 5.92 -15.87 -13.31
C GLU A 131 5.28 -16.51 -12.05
N GLY A 132 5.67 -16.07 -10.85
CA GLY A 132 5.06 -16.52 -9.61
C GLY A 132 3.60 -16.09 -9.48
N PHE A 133 3.20 -14.94 -10.04
CA PHE A 133 1.81 -14.48 -10.01
C PHE A 133 0.87 -15.42 -10.79
N LYS A 134 1.34 -16.06 -11.87
CA LYS A 134 0.57 -17.10 -12.57
C LYS A 134 0.26 -18.29 -11.65
N ARG A 135 1.21 -18.65 -10.77
CA ARG A 135 1.02 -19.75 -9.81
C ARG A 135 0.01 -19.39 -8.71
N ILE A 136 -0.01 -18.13 -8.28
CA ILE A 136 -1.00 -17.60 -7.32
C ILE A 136 -2.40 -17.66 -7.97
N ARG A 137 -2.56 -17.04 -9.14
CA ARG A 137 -3.86 -16.97 -9.84
C ARG A 137 -4.45 -18.32 -10.25
N ALA A 138 -3.60 -19.33 -10.47
CA ALA A 138 -4.05 -20.68 -10.77
C ALA A 138 -4.61 -21.44 -9.55
N GLN A 139 -4.48 -20.91 -8.33
CA GLN A 139 -4.73 -21.66 -7.09
C GLN A 139 -5.61 -20.96 -6.06
N CYS A 140 -5.79 -19.65 -6.14
CA CYS A 140 -6.67 -18.90 -5.23
C CYS A 140 -7.37 -17.73 -5.93
N ALA A 141 -8.49 -17.31 -5.36
CA ALA A 141 -9.29 -16.17 -5.77
C ALA A 141 -9.07 -14.91 -4.93
N THR A 142 -8.13 -14.94 -3.96
CA THR A 142 -7.74 -13.74 -3.19
C THR A 142 -7.32 -12.61 -4.15
N PRO A 143 -7.92 -11.41 -4.05
CA PRO A 143 -7.54 -10.31 -4.92
C PRO A 143 -6.09 -9.88 -4.67
N ILE A 144 -5.36 -9.58 -5.75
CA ILE A 144 -3.93 -9.24 -5.69
C ILE A 144 -3.71 -7.78 -6.09
N ALA A 145 -2.94 -7.06 -5.28
CA ALA A 145 -2.41 -5.75 -5.61
C ALA A 145 -0.90 -5.85 -5.83
N MET A 146 -0.36 -5.11 -6.79
CA MET A 146 1.09 -5.09 -7.04
C MET A 146 1.55 -3.77 -7.64
N GLY A 147 2.76 -3.34 -7.27
CA GLY A 147 3.57 -2.53 -8.16
C GLY A 147 4.10 -1.22 -7.62
N GLU A 148 4.12 -1.01 -6.30
CA GLU A 148 4.72 0.21 -5.73
C GLU A 148 6.20 0.39 -6.11
N LEU A 149 6.93 -0.73 -6.27
CA LEU A 149 8.33 -0.79 -6.70
C LEU A 149 8.55 -0.66 -8.21
N PHE A 150 7.49 -0.65 -9.02
CA PHE A 150 7.65 -0.63 -10.47
C PHE A 150 8.19 0.71 -10.99
N VAL A 151 9.12 0.61 -11.94
CA VAL A 151 9.79 1.73 -12.61
C VAL A 151 9.83 1.58 -14.13
N HIS A 152 9.46 0.41 -14.67
CA HIS A 152 9.54 0.11 -16.09
C HIS A 152 8.28 -0.59 -16.64
N PRO A 153 7.76 -0.22 -17.83
CA PRO A 153 6.55 -0.82 -18.41
C PRO A 153 6.53 -2.33 -18.55
N MET A 154 7.70 -2.97 -18.63
CA MET A 154 7.80 -4.42 -18.72
C MET A 154 7.50 -5.16 -17.42
N GLU A 155 7.38 -4.44 -16.31
CA GLU A 155 6.99 -5.02 -15.03
C GLU A 155 5.46 -5.11 -14.91
N TRP A 156 4.70 -4.06 -15.30
CA TRP A 156 3.24 -4.05 -15.16
C TRP A 156 2.45 -4.52 -16.38
N VAL A 157 2.93 -4.29 -17.61
CA VAL A 157 2.17 -4.65 -18.83
C VAL A 157 1.82 -6.13 -18.89
N PRO A 158 2.73 -7.08 -18.57
CA PRO A 158 2.38 -8.50 -18.60
C PRO A 158 1.44 -8.89 -17.46
N LEU A 159 1.56 -8.28 -16.28
CA LEU A 159 0.65 -8.55 -15.15
C LEU A 159 -0.78 -8.09 -15.46
N ILE A 160 -0.95 -6.92 -16.05
CA ILE A 160 -2.26 -6.38 -16.43
C ILE A 160 -2.85 -7.17 -17.60
N SER A 161 -2.09 -7.34 -18.69
CA SER A 161 -2.63 -7.94 -19.92
C SER A 161 -2.98 -9.43 -19.78
N GLN A 162 -2.39 -10.13 -18.80
CA GLN A 162 -2.68 -11.54 -18.49
C GLN A 162 -3.65 -11.72 -17.30
N GLY A 163 -4.22 -10.63 -16.76
CA GLY A 163 -5.19 -10.70 -15.66
C GLY A 163 -4.61 -11.25 -14.35
N LEU A 164 -3.35 -10.93 -14.06
CA LEU A 164 -2.59 -11.49 -12.93
C LEU A 164 -2.73 -10.71 -11.63
N ILE A 165 -3.24 -9.48 -11.71
CA ILE A 165 -3.49 -8.59 -10.58
C ILE A 165 -4.86 -7.95 -10.73
N ASP A 166 -5.46 -7.56 -9.62
CA ASP A 166 -6.76 -6.89 -9.56
C ASP A 166 -6.60 -5.39 -9.29
N PHE A 167 -5.45 -4.98 -8.69
CA PHE A 167 -5.10 -3.58 -8.44
C PHE A 167 -3.65 -3.25 -8.86
N ILE A 168 -3.48 -2.16 -9.61
CA ILE A 168 -2.17 -1.58 -9.90
C ILE A 168 -1.80 -0.55 -8.84
N ARG A 169 -0.62 -0.70 -8.22
CA ARG A 169 -0.19 0.07 -7.05
C ARG A 169 0.90 1.10 -7.31
N CYS A 170 1.32 1.30 -8.56
CA CYS A 170 2.49 2.12 -8.90
C CYS A 170 2.62 3.43 -8.10
N HIS A 171 3.82 3.68 -7.59
CA HIS A 171 4.17 4.98 -7.06
C HIS A 171 4.26 5.98 -8.21
N VAL A 172 3.33 6.94 -8.27
CA VAL A 172 3.15 7.82 -9.43
C VAL A 172 4.43 8.58 -9.81
N SER A 173 5.22 9.02 -8.82
CA SER A 173 6.49 9.70 -9.09
C SER A 173 7.57 8.76 -9.68
N ALA A 174 7.59 7.48 -9.27
CA ALA A 174 8.56 6.49 -9.72
C ALA A 174 8.37 6.09 -11.18
N ILE A 175 7.11 6.10 -11.66
CA ILE A 175 6.78 5.85 -13.07
C ILE A 175 6.82 7.11 -13.95
N GLY A 176 7.22 8.27 -13.40
CA GLY A 176 7.41 9.51 -14.16
C GLY A 176 6.25 10.51 -14.14
N GLY A 177 5.32 10.39 -13.19
CA GLY A 177 4.30 11.41 -12.88
C GLY A 177 2.92 11.18 -13.49
N ILE A 178 2.10 12.25 -13.52
CA ILE A 178 0.68 12.20 -13.91
C ILE A 178 0.49 11.69 -15.34
N THR A 179 1.35 12.11 -16.28
CA THR A 179 1.24 11.73 -17.70
C THR A 179 1.32 10.21 -17.91
N PRO A 180 2.37 9.50 -17.46
CA PRO A 180 2.41 8.05 -17.55
C PRO A 180 1.37 7.37 -16.65
N ALA A 181 1.08 7.90 -15.45
CA ALA A 181 0.06 7.34 -14.57
C ALA A 181 -1.35 7.33 -15.20
N ARG A 182 -1.72 8.39 -15.94
CA ARG A 182 -2.99 8.45 -16.70
C ARG A 182 -3.04 7.38 -17.78
N LYS A 183 -1.93 7.14 -18.50
CA LYS A 183 -1.84 6.09 -19.52
C LYS A 183 -1.96 4.70 -18.90
N LEU A 184 -1.31 4.49 -17.76
CA LEU A 184 -1.39 3.24 -16.99
C LEU A 184 -2.81 3.00 -16.49
N ALA A 185 -3.47 4.01 -15.93
CA ALA A 185 -4.87 3.91 -15.50
C ALA A 185 -5.79 3.44 -16.63
N ALA A 186 -5.66 4.04 -17.82
CA ALA A 186 -6.44 3.68 -19.01
C ALA A 186 -6.11 2.27 -19.53
N LEU A 187 -4.83 1.86 -19.49
CA LEU A 187 -4.44 0.48 -19.79
C LEU A 187 -5.09 -0.49 -18.80
N SER A 188 -4.99 -0.23 -17.50
CA SER A 188 -5.61 -1.05 -16.46
C SER A 188 -7.13 -1.13 -16.63
N GLU A 189 -7.79 -0.02 -16.97
CA GLU A 189 -9.23 0.06 -17.20
C GLU A 189 -9.66 -0.91 -18.32
N ALA A 190 -8.92 -0.92 -19.43
CA ALA A 190 -9.22 -1.79 -20.58
C ALA A 190 -9.15 -3.29 -20.26
N PHE A 191 -8.42 -3.68 -19.19
CA PHE A 191 -8.28 -5.06 -18.73
C PHE A 191 -9.06 -5.34 -17.43
N GLY A 192 -9.88 -4.39 -16.95
CA GLY A 192 -10.66 -4.56 -15.73
C GLY A 192 -9.86 -4.47 -14.43
N VAL A 193 -8.60 -4.00 -14.48
CA VAL A 193 -7.74 -3.79 -13.31
C VAL A 193 -8.01 -2.41 -12.72
N ARG A 194 -8.14 -2.32 -11.39
CA ARG A 194 -8.39 -1.05 -10.69
C ARG A 194 -7.11 -0.35 -10.26
N THR A 195 -7.16 0.96 -10.04
CA THR A 195 -6.01 1.73 -9.53
C THR A 195 -6.01 1.82 -8.01
N ALA A 196 -4.83 1.68 -7.39
CA ALA A 196 -4.61 1.93 -5.98
C ALA A 196 -3.23 2.55 -5.76
N TRP A 197 -3.00 3.78 -6.24
CA TRP A 197 -1.66 4.40 -6.21
C TRP A 197 -1.01 4.38 -4.82
N HIS A 198 0.27 3.98 -4.76
CA HIS A 198 1.08 4.03 -3.54
C HIS A 198 1.09 5.46 -2.97
N GLY A 199 0.60 5.59 -1.74
CA GLY A 199 0.41 6.84 -1.00
C GLY A 199 0.88 6.77 0.45
N PRO A 200 2.11 6.32 0.73
CA PRO A 200 2.66 6.20 2.08
C PRO A 200 3.06 7.57 2.64
N GLY A 201 3.76 7.56 3.78
CA GLY A 201 4.23 8.76 4.46
C GLY A 201 5.39 9.50 3.77
N ASP A 202 6.15 8.83 2.90
CA ASP A 202 7.23 9.40 2.08
C ASP A 202 6.72 10.03 0.76
N VAL A 203 5.42 9.95 0.48
CA VAL A 203 4.79 10.77 -0.55
C VAL A 203 4.50 12.16 0.02
N SER A 204 5.04 13.20 -0.62
CA SER A 204 4.74 14.58 -0.23
C SER A 204 3.24 14.90 -0.35
N PRO A 205 2.72 15.91 0.37
CA PRO A 205 1.34 16.35 0.18
C PRO A 205 1.00 16.75 -1.27
N ILE A 206 1.98 17.18 -2.07
CA ILE A 206 1.82 17.44 -3.50
C ILE A 206 1.55 16.14 -4.27
N GLY A 207 2.31 15.08 -3.98
CA GLY A 207 2.10 13.76 -4.56
C GLY A 207 0.73 13.17 -4.19
N HIS A 208 0.32 13.33 -2.94
CA HIS A 208 -1.03 12.94 -2.48
C HIS A 208 -2.14 13.71 -3.21
N ALA A 209 -1.97 15.01 -3.44
CA ALA A 209 -2.90 15.79 -4.25
C ALA A 209 -2.95 15.29 -5.70
N ALA A 210 -1.80 14.95 -6.30
CA ALA A 210 -1.74 14.37 -7.65
C ALA A 210 -2.45 13.01 -7.74
N ASN A 211 -2.21 12.10 -6.78
CA ASN A 211 -2.89 10.81 -6.67
C ASN A 211 -4.41 11.00 -6.56
N LEU A 212 -4.86 11.94 -5.71
CA LEU A 212 -6.27 12.25 -5.57
C LEU A 212 -6.88 12.80 -6.87
N HIS A 213 -6.21 13.72 -7.56
CA HIS A 213 -6.70 14.25 -8.83
C HIS A 213 -6.84 13.17 -9.91
N LEU A 214 -5.91 12.21 -9.97
CA LEU A 214 -6.05 11.02 -10.81
C LEU A 214 -7.28 10.20 -10.38
N ASN A 215 -7.41 9.90 -9.10
CA ASN A 215 -8.53 9.10 -8.59
C ASN A 215 -9.89 9.71 -8.82
N LEU A 216 -10.02 11.03 -8.78
CA LEU A 216 -11.28 11.72 -9.04
C LEU A 216 -11.69 11.63 -10.52
N ALA A 217 -10.74 11.51 -11.44
CA ALA A 217 -10.97 11.52 -12.90
C ALA A 217 -10.91 10.14 -13.56
N THR A 218 -10.60 9.08 -12.82
CA THR A 218 -10.35 7.74 -13.35
C THR A 218 -11.51 6.78 -13.03
N PRO A 219 -12.25 6.24 -14.02
CA PRO A 219 -13.40 5.36 -13.77
C PRO A 219 -13.05 4.12 -12.95
N ASN A 220 -11.96 3.43 -13.28
CA ASN A 220 -11.46 2.22 -12.61
C ASN A 220 -10.69 2.49 -11.29
N PHE A 221 -10.98 3.58 -10.59
CA PHE A 221 -10.45 3.81 -9.24
C PHE A 221 -10.83 2.66 -8.28
N GLY A 222 -9.82 2.13 -7.57
CA GLY A 222 -9.98 1.12 -6.54
C GLY A 222 -10.07 1.74 -5.14
N ILE A 223 -8.96 2.29 -4.65
CA ILE A 223 -8.84 2.90 -3.31
C ILE A 223 -7.66 3.87 -3.26
N GLN A 224 -7.67 4.85 -2.35
CA GLN A 224 -6.52 5.72 -2.07
C GLN A 224 -5.86 5.28 -0.76
N GLU A 225 -4.57 4.96 -0.81
CA GLU A 225 -3.76 4.86 0.40
C GLU A 225 -3.62 6.23 1.05
N TRP A 226 -3.84 6.32 2.37
CA TRP A 226 -3.83 7.61 3.03
C TRP A 226 -3.00 7.62 4.30
N ASN A 227 -1.93 8.42 4.27
CA ASN A 227 -1.20 8.84 5.45
C ASN A 227 -1.71 10.22 5.92
N GLN A 228 -2.04 10.35 7.21
CA GLN A 228 -2.48 11.64 7.75
C GLN A 228 -1.33 12.64 7.75
N PHE A 229 -1.55 13.82 7.19
CA PHE A 229 -0.58 14.92 7.29
C PHE A 229 -0.50 15.44 8.73
N SER A 230 0.71 15.64 9.22
CA SER A 230 0.95 16.37 10.47
C SER A 230 0.59 17.84 10.31
N GLU A 231 0.30 18.53 11.40
CA GLU A 231 0.07 19.99 11.41
C GLU A 231 1.23 20.73 10.74
N ARG A 232 2.46 20.33 11.05
CA ARG A 232 3.68 20.84 10.40
C ARG A 232 3.65 20.70 8.88
N ALA A 233 3.28 19.52 8.38
CA ALA A 233 3.18 19.31 6.93
C ALA A 233 2.08 20.19 6.32
N GLN A 234 0.97 20.42 7.03
CA GLN A 234 -0.11 21.29 6.56
C GLN A 234 0.25 22.78 6.59
N GLU A 235 1.14 23.21 7.49
CA GLU A 235 1.69 24.57 7.49
C GLU A 235 2.66 24.80 6.32
N VAL A 236 3.53 23.83 6.04
CA VAL A 236 4.50 23.90 4.93
C VAL A 236 3.81 23.77 3.57
N PHE A 237 2.80 22.89 3.47
CA PHE A 237 2.07 22.62 2.23
C PHE A 237 0.62 23.13 2.34
N VAL A 238 0.37 24.31 1.81
CA VAL A 238 -0.93 24.97 1.91
C VAL A 238 -1.89 24.39 0.89
N GLY A 239 -3.07 23.93 1.33
CA GLY A 239 -4.09 23.34 0.46
C GLY A 239 -4.11 21.82 0.41
N THR A 240 -3.52 21.13 1.40
CA THR A 240 -3.59 19.66 1.50
C THR A 240 -5.03 19.13 1.38
N PRO A 241 -5.24 17.97 0.73
CA PRO A 241 -6.56 17.36 0.68
C PRO A 241 -7.10 17.01 2.07
N GLN A 242 -8.42 17.05 2.21
CA GLN A 242 -9.09 16.92 3.51
C GLN A 242 -9.73 15.55 3.66
N LEU A 243 -9.42 14.86 4.76
CA LEU A 243 -10.04 13.59 5.12
C LEU A 243 -11.33 13.82 5.90
N ARG A 244 -12.44 13.24 5.44
CA ARG A 244 -13.73 13.28 6.15
C ARG A 244 -14.45 11.94 5.98
N GLN A 245 -14.82 11.30 7.09
CA GLN A 245 -15.66 10.10 7.12
C GLN A 245 -15.19 8.98 6.17
N GLY A 246 -13.88 8.71 6.13
CA GLY A 246 -13.31 7.68 5.25
C GLY A 246 -13.05 8.10 3.79
N TYR A 247 -13.21 9.39 3.45
CA TYR A 247 -12.99 9.90 2.10
C TYR A 247 -12.02 11.08 2.06
N ALA A 248 -11.13 11.11 1.08
CA ALA A 248 -10.27 12.24 0.76
C ALA A 248 -10.94 13.17 -0.27
N PHE A 249 -11.01 14.46 0.07
CA PHE A 249 -11.59 15.51 -0.75
C PHE A 249 -10.51 16.46 -1.25
N ALA A 250 -10.54 16.75 -2.55
CA ALA A 250 -9.76 17.83 -3.13
C ALA A 250 -10.40 19.18 -2.78
N ASN A 251 -9.59 20.24 -2.83
CA ASN A 251 -10.11 21.61 -2.84
C ASN A 251 -10.39 22.06 -4.29
N GLU A 252 -11.04 23.21 -4.45
CA GLU A 252 -11.49 23.74 -5.74
C GLU A 252 -10.52 24.77 -6.36
N LYS A 253 -9.29 24.89 -5.83
CA LYS A 253 -8.30 25.81 -6.39
C LYS A 253 -7.72 25.27 -7.72
N PRO A 254 -7.26 26.14 -8.64
CA PRO A 254 -6.62 25.72 -9.88
C PRO A 254 -5.37 24.83 -9.68
N GLY A 255 -4.95 24.12 -10.74
CA GLY A 255 -3.79 23.25 -10.69
C GLY A 255 -4.02 22.03 -9.78
N LEU A 256 -3.01 21.66 -8.97
CA LEU A 256 -3.15 20.63 -7.92
C LEU A 256 -3.77 21.20 -6.62
N GLY A 257 -4.10 22.49 -6.59
CA GLY A 257 -4.69 23.16 -5.44
C GLY A 257 -3.79 23.20 -4.20
N ILE A 258 -2.47 23.01 -4.37
CA ILE A 258 -1.50 22.94 -3.29
C ILE A 258 -0.25 23.77 -3.61
N GLU A 259 0.28 24.46 -2.60
CA GLU A 259 1.45 25.33 -2.69
C GLU A 259 2.46 25.01 -1.59
N LEU A 260 3.76 25.17 -1.90
CA LEU A 260 4.85 25.01 -0.94
C LEU A 260 5.24 26.38 -0.36
N ASN A 261 5.27 26.50 0.96
CA ASN A 261 5.89 27.63 1.63
C ASN A 261 7.39 27.37 1.79
N GLU A 262 8.21 27.90 0.88
CA GLU A 262 9.66 27.68 0.86
C GLU A 262 10.36 28.15 2.15
N ALA A 263 9.91 29.27 2.74
CA ALA A 263 10.51 29.80 3.97
C ALA A 263 10.25 28.90 5.18
N LEU A 264 9.08 28.26 5.26
CA LEU A 264 8.81 27.25 6.30
C LEU A 264 9.52 25.94 5.98
N ALA A 265 9.54 25.50 4.72
CA ALA A 265 10.23 24.29 4.29
C ALA A 265 11.73 24.33 4.64
N ALA A 266 12.37 25.49 4.47
CA ALA A 266 13.79 25.69 4.80
C ALA A 266 14.13 25.43 6.28
N LYS A 267 13.15 25.42 7.19
CA LYS A 267 13.33 25.07 8.61
C LYS A 267 13.47 23.57 8.85
N TYR A 268 13.18 22.74 7.85
CA TYR A 268 13.18 21.28 7.94
C TYR A 268 14.14 20.67 6.91
N PRO A 269 15.46 20.86 7.09
CA PRO A 269 16.43 20.28 6.18
C PRO A 269 16.34 18.75 6.17
N CYS A 270 16.56 18.15 4.99
CA CYS A 270 16.60 16.70 4.85
C CYS A 270 17.69 16.08 5.73
N ARG A 271 17.40 14.89 6.26
CA ARG A 271 18.41 14.00 6.81
C ARG A 271 18.84 13.02 5.73
N ASN A 272 20.12 12.69 5.69
CA ASN A 272 20.69 11.76 4.72
C ASN A 272 21.17 10.50 5.43
N ASP A 273 20.24 9.86 6.14
CA ASP A 273 20.49 8.64 6.90
C ASP A 273 20.13 7.43 6.05
N LEU A 274 20.93 6.36 6.13
CA LEU A 274 20.59 5.10 5.48
C LEU A 274 19.43 4.44 6.23
N PRO A 275 18.34 4.06 5.55
CA PRO A 275 17.23 3.38 6.19
C PRO A 275 17.63 1.97 6.63
N GLU A 276 17.79 1.74 7.94
CA GLU A 276 18.24 0.45 8.47
C GLU A 276 17.31 -0.72 8.09
N TRP A 277 16.02 -0.44 7.92
CA TRP A 277 15.01 -1.45 7.58
C TRP A 277 15.26 -2.13 6.22
N THR A 278 15.99 -1.47 5.31
CA THR A 278 16.34 -2.05 4.00
C THR A 278 17.43 -3.11 4.08
N LEU A 279 18.11 -3.23 5.24
CA LEU A 279 19.06 -4.31 5.52
C LEU A 279 18.32 -5.52 6.10
N ALA A 280 17.25 -5.96 5.43
CA ALA A 280 16.46 -7.10 5.85
C ALA A 280 17.28 -8.39 5.76
N ARG A 281 17.17 -9.23 6.80
CA ARG A 281 17.90 -10.51 6.87
C ARG A 281 16.99 -11.66 7.30
N LEU A 282 17.27 -12.82 6.73
CA LEU A 282 16.68 -14.10 7.14
C LEU A 282 17.36 -14.63 8.41
N PRO A 283 16.78 -15.63 9.09
CA PRO A 283 17.33 -16.16 10.35
C PRO A 283 18.76 -16.69 10.26
N ASP A 284 19.20 -17.14 9.08
CA ASP A 284 20.56 -17.62 8.82
C ASP A 284 21.57 -16.48 8.55
N GLY A 285 21.11 -15.23 8.50
CA GLY A 285 21.92 -14.05 8.17
C GLY A 285 21.92 -13.66 6.69
N SER A 286 21.31 -14.46 5.82
CA SER A 286 21.20 -14.15 4.39
C SER A 286 20.40 -12.87 4.15
N PRO A 287 20.80 -12.00 3.20
CA PRO A 287 20.02 -10.83 2.85
C PRO A 287 18.67 -11.24 2.22
N GLY A 288 17.60 -10.58 2.66
CA GLY A 288 16.28 -10.66 2.04
C GLY A 288 15.96 -9.36 1.28
N ARG A 289 15.05 -9.42 0.32
CA ARG A 289 14.41 -8.20 -0.19
C ARG A 289 13.56 -7.59 0.93
N PRO A 290 13.72 -6.29 1.22
CA PRO A 290 13.18 -5.67 2.43
C PRO A 290 11.71 -5.30 2.35
#